data_AF-A0A254RUC3-F1
#
_entry.id   AF-A0A254RUC3-F1
#
_cell.length_a   1.000
_cell.length_b   1.000
_cell.length_c   1.000
_cell.angle_alpha   90.00
_cell.angle_beta   90.00
_cell.angle_gamma   90.00
#
_symmetry.space_group_name_H-M   'P 1'
#
loop_
_entity.id
_entity.type
_entity.pdbx_description
1 polymer ?
#
loop_
_entity_poly.entity_id
_entity_poly.type
_entity_poly.pdbx_seq_one_letter_code
_entity_poly.pdbx_strand_id
1 'polypeptide(L)'
;MSYVYVKDSEGFVYKKKESDVAADEKIISEKEYLKKSGIALYEKKFGHGGARENAGRKTKFASPLKFQIRVTKEEKEFLAFARNNKLNFTTLMNLAMKID
;
A
#
# COMPACT_ATOMS: atom_id res chain seq x y z
N MET A 1 -6.33 -11.92 -19.09
CA MET A 1 -6.13 -12.57 -17.78
C MET A 1 -7.48 -12.60 -17.08
N SER A 2 -7.97 -13.78 -16.72
CA SER A 2 -9.26 -13.95 -16.05
C SER A 2 -9.09 -13.75 -14.53
N TYR A 3 -10.09 -13.12 -13.91
CA TYR A 3 -10.13 -12.85 -12.47
C TYR A 3 -11.23 -13.68 -11.83
N VAL A 4 -10.94 -14.24 -10.68
CA VAL A 4 -11.88 -15.02 -9.87
C VAL A 4 -12.08 -14.39 -8.50
N TYR A 5 -13.26 -14.65 -7.96
CA TYR A 5 -13.65 -14.24 -6.61
C TYR A 5 -13.43 -15.43 -5.68
N VAL A 6 -12.71 -15.21 -4.59
CA VAL A 6 -12.26 -16.29 -3.72
C VAL A 6 -12.58 -15.97 -2.27
N LYS A 7 -12.92 -17.00 -1.50
CA LYS A 7 -13.21 -16.94 -0.07
C LYS A 7 -12.22 -17.81 0.71
N ASP A 8 -11.63 -17.25 1.76
CA ASP A 8 -10.73 -17.97 2.68
C ASP A 8 -11.49 -18.78 3.74
N SER A 9 -10.74 -19.65 4.41
CA SER A 9 -11.17 -20.40 5.59
C SER A 9 -11.69 -19.49 6.71
N GLU A 10 -11.07 -18.32 6.90
CA GLU A 10 -11.45 -17.28 7.87
C GLU A 10 -12.69 -16.47 7.43
N GLY A 11 -13.18 -16.66 6.20
CA GLY A 11 -14.37 -16.00 5.69
C GLY A 11 -14.14 -14.69 4.95
N PHE A 12 -12.89 -14.23 4.85
CA PHE A 12 -12.52 -13.08 4.02
C PHE A 12 -12.70 -13.37 2.53
N VAL A 13 -12.99 -12.33 1.76
CA VAL A 13 -13.32 -12.46 0.34
C VAL A 13 -12.61 -11.39 -0.48
N TYR A 14 -11.99 -11.79 -1.58
CA TYR A 14 -11.13 -10.92 -2.39
C TYR A 14 -11.15 -11.37 -3.87
N LYS A 15 -10.81 -10.41 -4.74
CA LYS A 15 -10.71 -10.61 -6.19
C LYS A 15 -9.23 -10.74 -6.56
N LYS A 16 -8.86 -11.84 -7.22
CA LYS A 16 -7.49 -12.07 -7.68
C LYS A 16 -7.43 -12.83 -9.00
N LYS A 17 -6.23 -12.95 -9.56
CA LYS A 17 -6.01 -13.69 -10.79
C LYS A 17 -6.19 -15.19 -10.53
N GLU A 18 -6.65 -15.92 -11.54
CA GLU A 18 -6.78 -17.37 -11.48
C GLU A 18 -5.46 -18.09 -11.14
N SER A 19 -4.33 -17.53 -11.58
CA SER A 19 -2.98 -18.06 -11.30
C SER A 19 -2.57 -17.97 -9.83
N ASP A 20 -3.18 -17.06 -9.07
CA ASP A 20 -2.72 -16.69 -7.73
C ASP A 20 -3.63 -17.31 -6.64
N VAL A 21 -4.50 -18.24 -7.02
CA VAL A 21 -5.41 -18.96 -6.11
C VAL A 21 -4.63 -19.98 -5.30
N ALA A 22 -4.67 -19.87 -3.98
CA ALA A 22 -4.05 -20.82 -3.08
C ALA A 22 -5.01 -22.00 -2.83
N ALA A 23 -4.46 -23.14 -2.41
CA ALA A 23 -5.22 -24.38 -2.28
C ALA A 23 -6.34 -24.33 -1.22
N ASP A 24 -6.18 -23.49 -0.20
CA ASP A 24 -7.10 -23.42 0.95
C ASP A 24 -8.33 -22.53 0.70
N GLU A 25 -8.42 -21.95 -0.49
CA GLU A 25 -9.36 -20.90 -0.80
C GLU A 25 -10.40 -21.39 -1.80
N LYS A 26 -11.65 -20.99 -1.60
CA LYS A 26 -12.77 -21.46 -2.42
C LYS A 26 -13.20 -20.39 -3.41
N ILE A 27 -13.23 -20.75 -4.69
CA ILE A 27 -13.81 -19.90 -5.72
C ILE A 27 -15.32 -19.79 -5.47
N ILE A 28 -15.82 -18.55 -5.44
CA ILE A 28 -17.23 -18.24 -5.19
C ILE A 28 -17.81 -17.43 -6.35
N SER A 29 -19.14 -17.29 -6.35
CA SER A 29 -19.83 -16.43 -7.31
C SER A 29 -19.63 -14.94 -6.99
N GLU A 30 -19.70 -14.10 -8.02
CA GLU A 30 -19.64 -12.64 -7.88
C GLU A 30 -20.76 -12.09 -6.97
N LYS A 31 -21.95 -12.67 -7.03
CA LYS A 31 -23.08 -12.28 -6.16
C LYS A 31 -22.77 -12.51 -4.68
N GLU A 32 -22.10 -13.62 -4.37
CA GLU A 32 -21.69 -13.94 -3.01
C GLU A 32 -20.56 -13.02 -2.55
N TYR A 33 -19.60 -12.72 -3.43
CA TYR A 33 -18.55 -11.73 -3.20
C TYR A 33 -19.12 -10.36 -2.85
N LEU A 34 -20.04 -9.82 -3.65
CA LEU A 34 -20.62 -8.49 -3.45
C LEU A 34 -21.39 -8.36 -2.13
N LYS A 35 -22.04 -9.43 -1.69
CA LYS A 35 -22.72 -9.47 -0.39
C LYS A 35 -21.72 -9.48 0.77
N LYS A 36 -20.72 -10.35 0.73
CA LYS A 36 -19.75 -10.53 1.84
C LYS A 36 -18.72 -9.40 1.95
N SER A 37 -18.27 -8.86 0.83
CA SER A 37 -17.35 -7.72 0.78
C SER A 37 -17.98 -6.41 1.30
N GLY A 38 -19.32 -6.37 1.43
CA GLY A 38 -20.05 -5.18 1.86
C GLY A 38 -20.14 -4.09 0.77
N ILE A 39 -19.64 -4.33 -0.44
CA ILE A 39 -19.66 -3.37 -1.56
C ILE A 39 -21.10 -2.98 -1.92
N ALA A 40 -22.00 -3.96 -2.03
CA ALA A 40 -23.41 -3.69 -2.36
C ALA A 40 -24.11 -2.81 -1.30
N LEU A 41 -23.78 -3.00 -0.02
CA LEU A 41 -24.31 -2.18 1.06
C LEU A 41 -23.66 -0.79 1.06
N TYR A 42 -22.37 -0.70 0.75
CA TYR A 42 -21.64 0.55 0.64
C TYR A 42 -22.17 1.41 -0.51
N GLU A 43 -22.35 0.85 -1.71
CA GLU A 43 -22.92 1.56 -2.87
C GLU A 43 -24.34 2.06 -2.58
N LYS A 44 -25.19 1.23 -1.95
CA LYS A 44 -26.56 1.62 -1.60
C LYS A 44 -26.61 2.73 -0.55
N LYS A 45 -25.74 2.69 0.46
CA LYS A 45 -25.74 3.66 1.58
C LYS A 45 -24.98 4.95 1.28
N PHE A 46 -23.90 4.86 0.50
CA PHE A 46 -22.97 5.97 0.24
C PHE A 46 -22.96 6.43 -1.23
N GLY A 47 -23.94 6.01 -2.04
CA GLY A 47 -24.08 6.42 -3.44
C GLY A 47 -24.38 7.92 -3.63
N HIS A 48 -24.93 8.58 -2.61
CA HIS A 48 -25.15 10.03 -2.61
C HIS A 48 -23.99 10.75 -1.93
N GLY A 49 -22.91 10.87 -2.68
CA GLY A 49 -21.65 11.46 -2.20
C GLY A 49 -20.57 11.30 -3.25
N GLY A 50 -20.83 11.79 -4.48
CA GLY A 50 -19.86 11.76 -5.56
C GLY A 50 -18.51 12.30 -5.09
N ALA A 51 -17.44 11.62 -5.49
CA ALA A 51 -16.08 12.10 -5.30
C ALA A 51 -15.96 13.46 -6.01
N ARG A 52 -16.01 14.54 -5.24
CA ARG A 52 -15.75 15.88 -5.76
C ARG A 52 -14.24 16.01 -5.89
N GLU A 53 -13.76 16.62 -6.97
CA GLU A 53 -12.38 17.12 -6.99
C GLU A 53 -12.16 17.96 -5.71
N ASN A 54 -11.07 17.69 -4.99
CA ASN A 54 -10.74 18.34 -3.71
C ASN A 54 -11.60 17.96 -2.49
N ALA A 55 -12.37 16.87 -2.50
CA ALA A 55 -13.13 16.38 -1.34
C ALA A 55 -12.27 15.84 -0.16
N GLY A 56 -11.00 16.24 -0.05
CA GLY A 56 -10.14 15.93 1.09
C GLY A 56 -9.79 14.45 1.28
N ARG A 57 -10.18 13.55 0.37
CA ARG A 57 -9.70 12.17 0.39
C ARG A 57 -8.27 12.14 -0.12
N LYS A 58 -7.32 11.83 0.77
CA LYS A 58 -5.93 11.52 0.39
C LYS A 58 -5.96 10.46 -0.70
N THR A 59 -5.32 10.75 -1.84
CA THR A 59 -5.10 9.80 -2.91
C THR A 59 -4.36 8.60 -2.31
N LYS A 60 -4.98 7.41 -2.34
CA LYS A 60 -4.46 6.19 -1.68
C LYS A 60 -3.03 5.83 -2.10
N PHE A 61 -2.55 6.35 -3.25
CA PHE A 61 -1.30 5.94 -3.87
C PHE A 61 -0.44 7.06 -4.48
N ALA A 62 -0.90 8.34 -4.50
CA ALA A 62 -0.13 9.42 -5.14
C ALA A 62 0.69 10.28 -4.15
N SER A 63 0.42 10.18 -2.84
CA SER A 63 1.24 10.82 -1.81
C SER A 63 1.50 9.83 -0.68
N PRO A 64 2.51 8.95 -0.80
CA PRO A 64 2.93 8.14 0.34
C PRO A 64 3.20 9.10 1.51
N LEU A 65 2.69 8.75 2.69
CA LEU A 65 3.03 9.46 3.92
C LEU A 65 4.55 9.61 3.97
N LYS A 66 5.05 10.83 4.18
CA LYS A 66 6.49 11.09 4.27
C LYS A 66 7.06 10.14 5.33
N PHE A 67 7.88 9.19 4.90
CA PHE A 67 8.51 8.22 5.80
C PHE A 67 9.42 8.98 6.77
N GLN A 68 9.10 8.95 8.06
CA GLN A 68 9.86 9.63 9.09
C GLN A 68 10.57 8.60 9.96
N ILE A 69 11.90 8.60 9.91
CA ILE A 69 12.75 7.79 10.78
C ILE A 69 13.13 8.64 11.99
N ARG A 70 13.01 8.09 13.20
CA ARG A 70 13.56 8.72 14.40
C ARG A 70 15.05 8.42 14.45
N VAL A 71 15.86 9.46 14.57
CA VAL A 71 17.32 9.40 14.66
C VAL A 71 17.78 10.14 15.91
N THR A 72 18.98 9.83 16.37
CA THR A 72 19.64 10.55 17.47
C THR A 72 19.95 12.00 17.09
N LYS A 73 20.32 12.82 18.06
CA LYS A 73 20.67 14.23 17.83
C LYS A 73 21.91 14.36 16.92
N GLU A 74 22.93 13.54 17.17
CA GLU A 74 24.19 13.54 16.41
C GLU A 74 23.96 13.15 14.95
N GLU A 75 23.21 12.08 14.70
CA GLU A 75 22.84 11.67 13.34
C GLU A 75 22.03 12.76 12.62
N LYS A 76 21.11 13.43 13.32
CA LYS A 76 20.32 14.53 12.76
C LYS A 76 21.22 15.69 12.32
N GLU A 77 22.18 16.07 13.14
CA GLU A 77 23.15 17.14 12.84
C GLU A 77 24.05 16.75 11.66
N PHE A 78 24.55 15.52 11.64
CA PHE A 78 25.32 14.98 10.53
C PHE A 78 24.52 14.98 9.22
N LEU A 79 23.27 14.51 9.24
CA LEU A 79 22.41 14.50 8.05
C LEU A 79 22.14 15.92 7.53
N ALA A 80 22.01 16.91 8.42
CA ALA A 80 21.87 18.31 8.02
C ALA A 80 23.15 18.83 7.33
N PHE A 81 24.31 18.60 7.95
CA PHE A 81 25.61 18.94 7.36
C PHE A 81 25.82 18.27 5.99
N ALA A 82 25.55 16.97 5.88
CA ALA A 82 25.76 16.21 4.66
C ALA A 82 24.87 16.70 3.51
N ARG A 83 23.62 17.07 3.80
CA ARG A 83 22.70 17.67 2.81
C ARG A 83 23.19 19.04 2.33
N ASN A 84 23.64 19.88 3.25
CA ASN A 84 24.16 21.22 2.91
C ASN A 84 25.41 21.14 2.00
N ASN A 85 26.24 20.14 2.22
CA ASN A 85 27.44 19.89 1.42
C ASN A 85 27.21 18.98 0.21
N LYS A 86 25.95 18.59 -0.08
CA LYS A 86 25.56 17.74 -1.22
C LYS A 86 26.34 16.41 -1.29
N LEU A 87 26.62 15.80 -0.14
CA LEU A 87 27.33 14.52 -0.09
C LEU A 87 26.49 13.40 -0.71
N ASN A 88 27.13 12.55 -1.52
CA ASN A 88 26.48 11.38 -2.09
C ASN A 88 26.67 10.16 -1.17
N PHE A 89 25.62 9.83 -0.42
CA PHE A 89 25.64 8.73 0.54
C PHE A 89 25.90 7.36 -0.11
N THR A 90 25.45 7.16 -1.36
CA THR A 90 25.64 5.86 -2.03
C THR A 90 27.11 5.60 -2.34
N THR A 91 27.84 6.61 -2.82
CA THR A 91 29.27 6.49 -3.09
C THR A 91 30.07 6.34 -1.80
N LEU A 92 29.71 7.06 -0.74
CA LEU A 92 30.38 6.95 0.55
C LEU A 92 30.17 5.56 1.18
N MET A 93 28.94 5.03 1.13
CA MET A 93 28.64 3.69 1.64
C MET A 93 29.40 2.62 0.85
N ASN A 94 29.43 2.73 -0.49
CA ASN A 94 30.17 1.81 -1.33
C ASN A 94 31.68 1.85 -1.10
N LEU A 95 32.23 3.03 -0.75
CA LEU A 95 33.64 3.17 -0.43
C LEU A 95 33.94 2.56 0.95
N ALA A 96 33.09 2.82 1.95
CA ALA A 96 33.22 2.23 3.28
C ALA A 96 33.14 0.69 3.24
N MET A 97 32.19 0.14 2.48
CA MET A 97 31.99 -1.31 2.34
C MET A 97 33.07 -2.02 1.50
N LYS A 98 33.92 -1.27 0.78
CA LYS A 98 35.03 -1.82 -0.01
C LYS A 98 36.37 -1.84 0.74
N ILE A 99 36.40 -1.22 1.91
CA ILE A 99 37.59 -1.15 2.76
C ILE A 99 37.69 -2.39 3.66
N ASP A 100 36.62 -3.20 3.72
CA ASP A 100 36.61 -4.56 4.29
C ASP A 100 37.02 -5.60 3.24
#